data_AF-A0A7G6X8K0-F1
#
_entry.id   AF-A0A7G6X8K0-F1
#
_cell.length_a   1.000
_cell.length_b   1.000
_cell.length_c   1.000
_cell.angle_alpha   90.00
_cell.angle_beta   90.00
_cell.angle_gamma   90.00
#
_symmetry.space_group_name_H-M   'P 1'
#
loop_
_entity.id
_entity.type
_entity.pdbx_description
1 polymer ?
#
loop_
_entity_poly.entity_id
_entity_poly.type
_entity_poly.pdbx_seq_one_letter_code
_entity_poly.pdbx_strand_id
1 'polypeptide(L)'
;MTTTTWTWTSTRPSADERGLSIEGDHPEYHDAIADPGFEGEIDGVNPRLHVAMHEIVANQLWDNDPPEVWQAARRLRDLGEDRHNILHAIGALVITHVHAGLVDRQPFDLEQYRAELDQLGRDK
;
A
#
# COMPACT_ATOMS: atom_id res chain seq x y z
N MET A 1 25.43 2.86 -0.05
CA MET A 1 24.17 2.71 -0.81
C MET A 1 23.90 1.21 -0.93
N THR A 2 23.18 0.64 0.02
CA THR A 2 22.80 -0.77 0.00
C THR A 2 21.47 -0.88 -0.75
N THR A 3 21.53 -1.25 -2.01
CA THR A 3 20.38 -1.64 -2.80
C THR A 3 19.89 -2.97 -2.24
N THR A 4 18.80 -2.96 -1.48
CA THR A 4 18.14 -4.19 -1.03
C THR A 4 17.43 -4.81 -2.22
N THR A 5 18.14 -5.66 -2.95
CA THR A 5 17.60 -6.53 -3.99
C THR A 5 16.67 -7.53 -3.33
N TRP A 6 15.37 -7.46 -3.61
CA TRP A 6 14.43 -8.53 -3.24
C TRP A 6 14.76 -9.76 -4.09
N THR A 7 15.44 -10.75 -3.50
CA THR A 7 15.41 -12.11 -4.03
C THR A 7 14.06 -12.71 -3.66
N TRP A 8 13.33 -13.20 -4.65
CA TRP A 8 12.16 -14.05 -4.41
C TRP A 8 12.64 -15.33 -3.70
N THR A 9 12.67 -15.32 -2.37
CA THR A 9 12.66 -16.56 -1.59
C THR A 9 11.29 -17.21 -1.79
N SER A 10 11.25 -18.55 -1.80
CA SER A 10 10.07 -19.32 -2.27
C SER A 10 8.82 -19.22 -1.38
N THR A 11 8.79 -18.33 -0.38
CA THR A 11 7.79 -18.29 0.70
C THR A 11 7.27 -16.88 0.94
N ARG A 12 5.94 -16.76 1.08
CA ARG A 12 5.27 -15.52 1.51
C ARG A 12 5.79 -15.06 2.87
N PRO A 13 6.27 -13.81 3.01
CA PRO A 13 6.55 -13.27 4.33
C PRO A 13 5.27 -13.30 5.16
N SER A 14 5.32 -13.62 6.45
CA SER A 14 4.14 -13.60 7.33
C SER A 14 3.50 -12.21 7.38
N ALA A 15 2.29 -12.08 7.94
CA ALA A 15 1.69 -10.77 8.15
C ALA A 15 2.60 -9.88 9.02
N ASP A 16 3.15 -10.44 10.10
CA ASP A 16 4.07 -9.76 11.01
C ASP A 16 5.37 -9.34 10.31
N GLU A 17 5.96 -10.20 9.47
CA GLU A 17 7.17 -9.86 8.71
C GLU A 17 6.92 -8.75 7.69
N ARG A 18 5.75 -8.73 7.04
CA ARG A 18 5.35 -7.64 6.15
C ARG A 18 5.13 -6.35 6.93
N GLY A 19 4.40 -6.41 8.03
CA GLY A 19 4.14 -5.27 8.92
C GLY A 19 5.44 -4.64 9.39
N LEU A 20 6.39 -5.45 9.88
CA LEU A 20 7.71 -4.97 10.31
C LEU A 20 8.49 -4.29 9.18
N SER A 21 8.40 -4.78 7.93
CA SER A 21 9.04 -4.12 6.79
C SER A 21 8.37 -2.79 6.44
N ILE A 22 7.04 -2.68 6.55
CA ILE A 22 6.29 -1.44 6.27
C ILE A 22 6.58 -0.41 7.35
N GLU A 23 6.49 -0.79 8.62
CA GLU A 23 6.85 0.07 9.74
C GLU A 23 8.31 0.54 9.64
N GLY A 24 9.22 -0.34 9.24
CA GLY A 24 10.62 0.01 9.00
C GLY A 24 10.86 1.10 7.94
N ASP A 25 9.96 1.25 6.97
CA ASP A 25 10.00 2.32 5.97
C ASP A 25 9.46 3.67 6.52
N HIS A 26 8.84 3.69 7.70
CA HIS A 26 8.20 4.84 8.34
C HIS A 26 8.69 5.11 9.78
N PRO A 27 9.97 5.51 9.95
CA PRO A 27 10.50 5.84 11.28
C PRO A 27 9.74 6.96 12.00
N GLU A 28 9.11 7.88 11.27
CA GLU A 28 8.27 8.94 11.81
C GLU A 28 7.06 8.43 12.60
N TYR A 29 6.63 7.19 12.34
CA TYR A 29 5.46 6.59 12.98
C TYR A 29 5.80 5.61 14.10
N HIS A 30 7.08 5.28 14.32
CA HIS A 30 7.48 4.24 15.28
C HIS A 30 6.95 4.48 16.68
N ASP A 31 7.12 5.70 17.22
CA ASP A 31 6.65 6.04 18.57
C ASP A 31 5.12 6.00 18.66
N ALA A 32 4.42 6.49 17.64
CA ALA A 32 2.96 6.53 17.59
C ALA A 32 2.33 5.13 17.46
N ILE A 33 2.98 4.23 16.72
CA ILE A 33 2.54 2.83 16.55
C ILE A 33 2.82 2.05 17.85
N ALA A 34 3.98 2.26 18.46
CA ALA A 34 4.37 1.58 19.69
C ALA A 34 3.53 1.97 20.91
N ASP A 35 2.95 3.18 20.93
CA ASP A 35 2.02 3.63 21.98
C ASP A 35 0.56 3.26 21.64
N PRO A 36 -0.06 2.29 22.34
CA PRO A 36 -1.45 1.90 22.10
C PRO A 36 -2.46 3.02 22.42
N GLY A 37 -2.07 4.02 23.21
CA GLY A 37 -2.91 5.16 23.58
C GLY A 37 -2.86 6.33 22.60
N PHE A 38 -2.02 6.26 21.56
CA PHE A 38 -1.92 7.33 20.58
C PHE A 38 -3.14 7.33 19.64
N GLU A 39 -3.92 8.42 19.65
CA GLU A 39 -5.10 8.62 18.79
C GLU A 39 -4.93 9.80 17.82
N GLY A 40 -3.74 10.39 17.74
CA GLY A 40 -3.47 11.61 16.98
C GLY A 40 -3.08 11.38 15.51
N GLU A 41 -2.64 12.47 14.88
CA GLU A 41 -2.07 12.51 13.55
C GLU A 41 -0.65 13.08 13.61
N ILE A 42 0.20 12.65 12.70
CA ILE A 42 1.54 13.21 12.46
C ILE A 42 1.49 13.82 11.06
N ASP A 43 1.76 15.13 10.97
CA ASP A 43 1.66 15.91 9.72
C ASP A 43 0.31 15.76 8.99
N GLY A 44 -0.78 15.60 9.75
CA GLY A 44 -2.14 15.44 9.22
C GLY A 44 -2.46 14.03 8.70
N VAL A 45 -1.60 13.04 9.00
CA VAL A 45 -1.80 11.64 8.64
C VAL A 45 -1.96 10.80 9.91
N ASN A 46 -2.99 9.95 9.95
CA ASN A 46 -3.13 8.95 11.00
C ASN A 46 -2.12 7.80 10.76
N PRO A 47 -1.14 7.57 11.66
CA PRO A 47 -0.07 6.58 11.45
C PRO A 47 -0.58 5.14 11.26
N ARG A 48 -1.59 4.74 12.04
CA ARG A 48 -2.18 3.39 11.98
C ARG A 48 -2.93 3.18 10.67
N LEU A 49 -3.69 4.19 10.24
CA LEU A 49 -4.39 4.14 8.95
C LEU A 49 -3.38 4.05 7.79
N HIS A 50 -2.30 4.81 7.85
CA HIS A 50 -1.26 4.80 6.84
C HIS A 50 -0.63 3.41 6.67
N VAL A 51 -0.19 2.79 7.77
CA VAL A 51 0.37 1.43 7.75
C VAL A 51 -0.67 0.42 7.25
N ALA A 52 -1.93 0.52 7.70
CA ALA A 52 -3.00 -0.38 7.24
C ALA A 52 -3.23 -0.30 5.72
N MET A 53 -3.13 0.89 5.11
CA MET A 53 -3.24 1.03 3.65
C MET A 53 -2.07 0.34 2.92
N HIS A 54 -0.85 0.50 3.42
CA HIS A 54 0.32 -0.22 2.91
C HIS A 54 0.13 -1.74 3.00
N GLU A 55 -0.38 -2.25 4.11
CA GLU A 55 -0.63 -3.67 4.30
C GLU A 55 -1.68 -4.22 3.32
N ILE A 56 -2.76 -3.48 3.07
CA ILE A 56 -3.77 -3.86 2.07
C ILE A 56 -3.11 -4.03 0.70
N VAL A 57 -2.33 -3.04 0.25
CA VAL A 57 -1.67 -3.09 -1.05
C VAL A 57 -0.64 -4.23 -1.10
N ALA A 58 0.15 -4.41 -0.04
CA ALA A 58 1.13 -5.49 0.04
C ALA A 58 0.47 -6.87 -0.02
N ASN A 59 -0.72 -7.03 0.60
CA ASN A 59 -1.51 -8.25 0.51
C ASN A 59 -1.99 -8.50 -0.91
N GLN A 60 -2.59 -7.49 -1.56
CA GLN A 60 -3.05 -7.60 -2.95
C GLN A 60 -1.92 -7.94 -3.93
N LEU A 61 -0.74 -7.33 -3.75
CA LEU A 61 0.45 -7.64 -4.55
C LEU A 61 0.91 -9.08 -4.37
N TRP A 62 0.91 -9.56 -3.13
CA TRP A 62 1.33 -10.92 -2.83
C TRP A 62 0.33 -11.95 -3.37
N ASP A 63 -0.96 -11.70 -3.17
CA ASP A 63 -2.04 -12.58 -3.58
C ASP A 63 -2.34 -12.48 -5.08
N ASN A 64 -1.79 -11.45 -5.75
CA ASN A 64 -2.09 -11.08 -7.12
C ASN A 64 -3.60 -11.00 -7.37
N ASP A 65 -4.31 -10.41 -6.40
CA ASP A 65 -5.76 -10.25 -6.38
C ASP A 65 -6.15 -8.83 -5.92
N PRO A 66 -6.69 -7.98 -6.82
CA PRO A 66 -6.88 -8.26 -8.24
C PRO A 66 -5.53 -8.24 -9.01
N PRO A 67 -5.38 -9.00 -10.12
CA PRO A 67 -4.12 -9.07 -10.86
C PRO A 67 -3.66 -7.72 -11.43
N GLU A 68 -4.59 -6.78 -11.62
CA GLU A 68 -4.31 -5.41 -12.05
C GLU A 68 -3.38 -4.67 -11.06
N VAL A 69 -3.35 -5.04 -9.77
CA VAL A 69 -2.43 -4.45 -8.77
C VAL A 69 -0.98 -4.76 -9.13
N TRP A 70 -0.67 -6.02 -9.44
CA TRP A 70 0.67 -6.42 -9.89
C TRP A 70 1.04 -5.77 -11.23
N GLN A 71 0.08 -5.67 -12.16
CA GLN A 71 0.29 -5.03 -13.45
C GLN A 71 0.58 -3.52 -13.31
N ALA A 72 -0.09 -2.84 -12.39
CA ALA A 72 0.18 -1.44 -12.06
C ALA A 72 1.56 -1.27 -11.42
N ALA A 73 1.89 -2.09 -10.42
CA ALA A 73 3.20 -2.05 -9.79
C ALA A 73 4.35 -2.26 -10.78
N ARG A 74 4.19 -3.21 -11.72
CA ARG A 74 5.16 -3.42 -12.79
C ARG A 74 5.33 -2.20 -13.69
N ARG A 75 4.23 -1.56 -14.11
CA ARG A 75 4.29 -0.36 -14.95
C ARG A 75 4.99 0.80 -14.24
N LEU A 76 4.62 1.07 -12.99
CA LEU A 76 5.24 2.12 -12.18
C LEU A 76 6.74 1.86 -11.94
N ARG A 77 7.12 0.60 -11.66
CA ARG A 77 8.52 0.21 -11.55
C ARG A 77 9.28 0.43 -12.87
N ASP A 78 8.66 0.08 -14.00
CA ASP A 78 9.28 0.26 -15.32
C ASP A 78 9.43 1.77 -15.67
N LEU A 79 8.67 2.66 -15.01
CA LEU A 79 8.86 4.11 -15.02
C LEU A 79 9.92 4.62 -14.03
N GLY A 80 10.53 3.75 -13.24
CA GLY A 80 11.60 4.08 -12.29
C GLY A 80 11.12 4.41 -10.87
N GLU A 81 9.83 4.22 -10.56
CA GLU A 81 9.33 4.38 -9.20
C GLU A 81 9.91 3.31 -8.26
N ASP A 82 10.29 3.72 -7.05
CA ASP A 82 10.71 2.79 -6.02
C ASP A 82 9.50 2.12 -5.32
N ARG A 83 9.78 1.09 -4.53
CA ARG A 83 8.75 0.29 -3.83
C ARG A 83 7.79 1.17 -3.02
N HIS A 84 8.31 2.14 -2.29
CA HIS A 84 7.52 2.99 -1.40
C HIS A 84 6.57 3.87 -2.22
N ASN A 85 7.06 4.50 -3.28
CA ASN A 85 6.22 5.30 -4.19
C ASN A 85 5.16 4.46 -4.91
N ILE A 86 5.48 3.21 -5.28
CA ILE A 86 4.52 2.28 -5.88
C ILE A 86 3.39 1.97 -4.88
N LEU A 87 3.73 1.65 -3.64
CA LEU A 87 2.75 1.38 -2.59
C LEU A 87 1.86 2.61 -2.33
N HIS A 88 2.43 3.82 -2.32
CA HIS A 88 1.66 5.07 -2.20
C HIS A 88 0.73 5.31 -3.38
N ALA A 89 1.22 5.13 -4.61
CA ALA A 89 0.41 5.36 -5.82
C ALA A 89 -0.81 4.42 -5.88
N ILE A 90 -0.62 3.14 -5.56
CA ILE A 90 -1.72 2.18 -5.50
C ILE A 90 -2.59 2.43 -4.25
N GLY A 91 -1.97 2.76 -3.11
CA GLY A 91 -2.63 3.07 -1.86
C GLY A 91 -3.61 4.24 -1.96
N ALA A 92 -3.29 5.25 -2.79
CA ALA A 92 -4.19 6.37 -3.08
C ALA A 92 -5.52 5.93 -3.73
N LEU A 93 -5.48 4.90 -4.59
CA LEU A 93 -6.71 4.30 -5.12
C LEU A 93 -7.43 3.51 -4.03
N VAL A 94 -6.71 2.67 -3.27
CA VAL A 94 -7.30 1.88 -2.17
C VAL A 94 -8.05 2.77 -1.18
N ILE A 95 -7.44 3.84 -0.69
CA ILE A 95 -8.07 4.72 0.30
C ILE A 95 -9.30 5.43 -0.27
N THR A 96 -9.31 5.78 -1.57
CA THR A 96 -10.47 6.38 -2.23
C THR A 96 -11.68 5.43 -2.20
N HIS A 97 -11.46 4.17 -2.57
CA HIS A 97 -12.54 3.16 -2.58
C HIS A 97 -12.96 2.73 -1.17
N VAL A 98 -12.00 2.61 -0.23
CA VAL A 98 -12.29 2.31 1.18
C VAL A 98 -13.08 3.44 1.83
N HIS A 99 -12.71 4.71 1.58
CA HIS A 99 -13.43 5.87 2.08
C HIS A 99 -14.86 5.91 1.55
N ALA A 100 -15.09 5.68 0.26
CA ALA A 100 -16.42 5.61 -0.32
C ALA A 100 -17.30 4.54 0.35
N GLY A 101 -16.71 3.40 0.70
CA GLY A 101 -17.40 2.35 1.45
C GLY A 101 -17.74 2.72 2.89
N LEU A 102 -16.77 3.27 3.62
CA LEU A 102 -16.90 3.55 5.05
C LEU A 102 -17.72 4.81 5.35
N VAL A 103 -17.51 5.87 4.56
CA VAL A 103 -18.09 7.20 4.80
C VAL A 103 -19.35 7.39 3.97
N ASP A 104 -19.27 7.14 2.66
CA ASP A 104 -20.39 7.39 1.74
C ASP A 104 -21.37 6.21 1.64
N ARG A 105 -21.06 5.10 2.35
CA ARG A 105 -21.85 3.85 2.39
C ARG A 105 -22.14 3.26 1.02
N GLN A 106 -21.20 3.45 0.08
CA GLN A 106 -21.28 2.85 -1.24
C GLN A 106 -20.76 1.41 -1.21
N PRO A 107 -21.31 0.48 -2.00
CA PRO A 107 -20.68 -0.81 -2.19
C PRO A 107 -19.30 -0.62 -2.84
N PHE A 108 -18.34 -1.48 -2.49
CA PHE A 108 -17.03 -1.47 -3.15
C PHE A 108 -17.19 -1.84 -4.63
N ASP A 109 -16.86 -0.91 -5.52
CA ASP A 109 -16.92 -1.11 -6.96
C ASP A 109 -15.59 -1.71 -7.48
N LEU A 110 -15.54 -3.04 -7.48
CA LEU A 110 -14.35 -3.78 -7.93
C LEU A 110 -14.02 -3.52 -9.41
N GLU A 111 -15.02 -3.29 -10.26
CA GLU A 111 -14.79 -3.06 -11.68
C GLU A 111 -14.14 -1.70 -11.90
N GLN A 112 -14.65 -0.67 -11.22
CA GLN A 112 -14.06 0.67 -11.23
C GLN A 112 -12.64 0.65 -10.66
N TYR A 113 -12.41 -0.02 -9.53
CA TYR A 113 -11.07 -0.14 -8.94
C TYR A 113 -10.07 -0.80 -9.89
N ARG A 114 -10.47 -1.88 -10.57
CA ARG A 114 -9.63 -2.56 -11.58
C ARG A 114 -9.35 -1.68 -12.79
N ALA A 115 -10.33 -0.90 -13.25
CA ALA A 115 -10.14 0.04 -14.35
C ALA A 115 -9.14 1.15 -14.00
N GLU A 116 -9.21 1.70 -12.79
CA GLU A 116 -8.27 2.72 -12.30
C GLU A 116 -6.86 2.16 -12.15
N LEU A 117 -6.72 0.96 -11.58
CA LEU A 117 -5.44 0.25 -11.53
C LEU A 117 -4.87 0.07 -12.93
N ASP A 118 -5.66 -0.35 -13.92
CA ASP A 118 -5.22 -0.54 -15.30
C ASP A 118 -4.67 0.75 -15.94
N GLN A 119 -5.20 1.92 -15.57
CA GLN A 119 -4.70 3.21 -16.05
C GLN A 119 -3.46 3.72 -15.29
N LEU A 120 -3.26 3.32 -14.04
CA LEU A 120 -2.24 3.89 -13.15
C LEU A 120 -0.80 3.74 -13.69
N GLY A 121 -0.18 4.82 -14.16
CA GLY A 121 1.15 4.77 -14.78
C GLY A 121 1.14 4.58 -16.29
N ARG A 122 0.02 4.86 -16.96
CA ARG A 122 -0.05 5.00 -18.43
C ARG A 122 0.01 6.45 -18.92
N ASP A 123 -0.36 7.41 -18.07
CA ASP A 123 -0.47 8.83 -18.42
C ASP A 123 0.71 9.69 -17.92
N LYS A 124 1.86 9.08 -17.57
CA LYS A 124 3.08 9.81 -17.19
C LYS A 124 4.00 10.04 -18.38
#